data_AF-A0A7S2V6R4-F1
#
_entry.id   AF-A0A7S2V6R4-F1
#
_cell.length_a   1.000
_cell.length_b   1.000
_cell.length_c   1.000
_cell.angle_alpha   90.00
_cell.angle_beta   90.00
_cell.angle_gamma   90.00
#
_symmetry.space_group_name_H-M   'P 1'
#
loop_
_entity.id
_entity.type
_entity.pdbx_description
1 polymer ?
#
loop_
_entity_poly.entity_id
_entity_poly.type
_entity_poly.pdbx_seq_one_letter_code
_entity_poly.pdbx_strand_id
1 'polypeptide(L)'
;PGVRRVAHGGAGQAQVQALARARLGQVSGPVPEFSWRQPAAELPGHPEVSAFLQGPLQTYDYSGRFRRLDEAKHFVRRWFDERGAYNARGKYSAQAKAGGAGKRAYVRISKTRAAYECTMEGFREQVQERKGLLALLGK
;
A
#
# COMPACT_ATOMS: atom_id res chain seq x y z
N PRO A 1 -53.04 -17.75 -31.85
CA PRO A 1 -52.05 -16.72 -31.45
C PRO A 1 -51.18 -17.20 -30.28
N GLY A 2 -50.02 -17.80 -30.60
CA GLY A 2 -49.09 -18.36 -29.61
C GLY A 2 -47.96 -17.38 -29.30
N VAL A 3 -47.83 -16.99 -28.03
CA VAL A 3 -46.75 -16.10 -27.57
C VAL A 3 -45.50 -16.93 -27.32
N ARG A 4 -44.51 -16.83 -28.21
CA ARG A 4 -43.18 -17.43 -28.02
C ARG A 4 -42.45 -16.70 -26.89
N ARG A 5 -42.24 -17.38 -25.76
CA ARG A 5 -41.27 -16.96 -24.73
C ARG A 5 -39.87 -17.18 -25.28
N VAL A 6 -39.11 -16.10 -25.46
CA VAL A 6 -37.71 -16.16 -25.86
C VAL A 6 -36.87 -16.52 -24.63
N ALA A 7 -36.32 -17.73 -24.61
CA ALA A 7 -35.38 -18.18 -23.59
C ALA A 7 -33.99 -17.58 -23.87
N HIS A 8 -33.66 -16.45 -23.23
CA HIS A 8 -32.33 -15.83 -23.30
C HIS A 8 -31.51 -15.94 -22.00
N GLY A 9 -31.91 -16.79 -21.05
CA GLY A 9 -31.29 -16.81 -19.70
C GLY A 9 -30.06 -17.71 -19.50
N GLY A 10 -29.93 -18.83 -20.21
CA GLY A 10 -29.00 -19.91 -19.78
C GLY A 10 -27.53 -19.73 -20.14
N ALA A 11 -27.22 -19.31 -21.38
CA ALA A 11 -25.84 -19.23 -21.87
C ALA A 11 -25.04 -18.09 -21.21
N GLY A 12 -25.69 -16.94 -21.00
CA GLY A 12 -25.08 -15.81 -20.29
C GLY A 12 -24.81 -16.12 -18.83
N GLN A 13 -25.72 -16.84 -18.17
CA GLN A 13 -25.56 -17.22 -16.77
C GLN A 13 -24.39 -18.19 -16.56
N ALA A 14 -24.18 -19.15 -17.47
CA ALA A 14 -23.04 -20.07 -17.42
C ALA A 14 -21.69 -19.35 -17.61
N GLN A 15 -21.62 -18.37 -18.52
CA GLN A 15 -20.41 -17.56 -18.73
C GLN A 15 -20.07 -16.69 -17.52
N VAL A 16 -21.07 -16.04 -16.92
CA VAL A 16 -20.89 -15.23 -15.70
C VAL A 16 -20.40 -16.09 -14.54
N GLN A 17 -20.96 -17.30 -14.36
CA GLN A 17 -20.50 -18.23 -13.33
C GLN A 17 -19.06 -18.72 -13.56
N ALA A 18 -18.68 -18.98 -14.82
CA ALA A 18 -17.31 -19.38 -15.16
C ALA A 18 -16.30 -18.27 -14.83
N LEU A 19 -16.61 -17.02 -15.20
CA LEU A 19 -15.80 -15.85 -14.86
C LEU A 19 -15.72 -15.62 -13.35
N ALA A 20 -16.85 -15.76 -12.64
CA ALA A 20 -16.88 -15.60 -11.19
C ALA A 20 -16.01 -16.63 -10.46
N ARG A 21 -16.02 -17.90 -10.91
CA ARG A 21 -15.13 -18.95 -10.36
C ARG A 21 -13.66 -18.65 -10.61
N ALA A 22 -13.30 -18.24 -11.83
CA ALA A 22 -11.93 -17.87 -12.17
C ALA A 22 -11.44 -16.71 -11.30
N ARG A 23 -12.28 -15.69 -11.10
CA ARG A 23 -11.95 -14.54 -10.25
C ARG A 23 -11.85 -14.90 -8.77
N LEU A 24 -12.71 -15.79 -8.28
CA LEU A 24 -12.67 -16.25 -6.89
C LEU A 24 -11.35 -16.93 -6.52
N GLY A 25 -10.69 -17.59 -7.48
CA GLY A 25 -9.35 -18.14 -7.33
C GLY A 25 -8.23 -17.10 -7.23
N GLN A 26 -8.48 -15.85 -7.63
CA GLN A 26 -7.51 -14.75 -7.56
C GLN A 26 -7.67 -13.90 -6.30
N VAL A 27 -8.87 -13.82 -5.72
CA VAL A 27 -9.20 -12.97 -4.56
C VAL A 27 -9.13 -13.70 -3.21
N SER A 28 -8.38 -14.80 -3.14
CA SER A 28 -8.14 -15.55 -1.91
C SER A 28 -6.75 -15.25 -1.36
N GLY A 29 -6.68 -14.51 -0.27
CA GLY A 29 -5.45 -14.28 0.48
C GLY A 29 -5.71 -14.33 1.99
N PRO A 30 -4.69 -14.64 2.80
CA PRO A 30 -4.78 -14.48 4.25
C PRO A 30 -4.98 -13.00 4.61
N VAL A 31 -5.52 -12.75 5.80
CA VAL A 31 -5.59 -11.38 6.35
C VAL A 31 -4.15 -10.83 6.46
N PRO A 32 -3.85 -9.64 5.91
CA PRO A 32 -2.54 -9.04 6.06
C PRO A 32 -2.20 -8.85 7.54
N GLU A 33 -1.05 -9.35 7.96
CA GLU A 33 -0.52 -9.07 9.29
C GLU A 33 0.16 -7.70 9.31
N PHE A 34 0.03 -6.97 10.42
CA PHE A 34 0.73 -5.70 10.58
C PHE A 34 2.24 -5.90 10.58
N SER A 35 2.93 -5.13 9.75
CA SER A 35 4.39 -5.09 9.72
C SER A 35 4.89 -3.67 9.44
N TRP A 36 6.04 -3.33 10.01
CA TRP A 36 6.79 -2.13 9.64
C TRP A 36 7.57 -2.29 8.33
N ARG A 37 7.65 -3.50 7.77
CA ARG A 37 8.29 -3.71 6.47
C ARG A 37 7.42 -3.10 5.38
N GLN A 38 8.03 -2.30 4.52
CA GLN A 38 7.39 -1.76 3.32
C GLN A 38 8.20 -2.26 2.10
N PRO A 39 7.98 -3.50 1.65
CA PRO A 39 8.92 -4.20 0.75
C PRO A 39 9.15 -3.54 -0.60
N ALA A 40 8.15 -2.81 -1.10
CA ALA A 40 8.24 -2.09 -2.37
C ALA A 40 8.70 -0.63 -2.22
N ALA A 41 9.10 -0.22 -1.02
CA ALA A 41 9.48 1.15 -0.74
C ALA A 41 10.78 1.54 -1.44
N GLU A 42 10.77 2.68 -2.12
CA GLU A 42 11.92 3.24 -2.83
C GLU A 42 12.04 4.75 -2.60
N LEU A 43 13.26 5.19 -2.27
CA LEU A 43 13.65 6.59 -2.19
C LEU A 43 14.84 6.87 -3.13
N PRO A 44 14.62 7.40 -4.35
CA PRO A 44 15.67 7.60 -5.33
C PRO A 44 16.83 8.45 -4.80
N GLY A 45 18.07 7.97 -5.00
CA GLY A 45 19.30 8.63 -4.53
C GLY A 45 19.62 8.40 -3.05
N HIS A 46 18.82 7.61 -2.33
CA HIS A 46 18.94 7.37 -0.89
C HIS A 46 18.73 5.89 -0.55
N PRO A 47 19.67 5.00 -0.94
CA PRO A 47 19.52 3.55 -0.76
C PRO A 47 19.44 3.13 0.71
N GLU A 48 20.11 3.83 1.62
CA GLU A 48 20.07 3.52 3.07
C GLU A 48 18.68 3.76 3.66
N VAL A 49 18.00 4.82 3.20
CA VAL A 49 16.61 5.11 3.58
C VAL A 49 15.67 4.06 2.98
N SER A 50 15.89 3.64 1.73
CA SER A 50 15.09 2.58 1.09
C SER A 50 15.23 1.26 1.83
N ALA A 51 16.46 0.86 2.19
CA ALA A 51 16.73 -0.34 2.98
C ALA A 51 16.07 -0.27 4.36
N PHE A 52 16.10 0.90 5.03
CA PHE A 52 15.37 1.11 6.26
C PHE A 52 13.86 0.93 6.06
N LEU A 53 13.28 1.54 5.03
CA LEU A 53 11.84 1.46 4.75
C LEU A 53 11.38 0.00 4.50
N GLN A 54 12.19 -0.78 3.80
CA GLN A 54 11.96 -2.20 3.54
C GLN A 54 12.21 -3.09 4.78
N GLY A 55 13.04 -2.62 5.71
CA GLY A 55 13.40 -3.33 6.94
C GLY A 55 12.30 -3.35 8.02
N PRO A 56 12.53 -4.07 9.13
CA PRO A 56 11.54 -4.19 10.22
C PRO A 56 11.56 -3.02 11.22
N LEU A 57 12.59 -2.17 11.18
CA LEU A 57 12.72 -1.06 12.14
C LEU A 57 11.65 0.01 11.88
N GLN A 58 11.10 0.55 12.96
CA GLN A 58 10.11 1.63 12.88
C GLN A 58 10.77 3.01 12.67
N THR A 59 11.94 3.22 13.26
CA THR A 59 12.63 4.52 13.29
C THR A 59 14.07 4.39 12.81
N TYR A 60 14.60 5.45 12.19
CA TYR A 60 15.96 5.52 11.68
C TYR A 60 16.47 6.96 11.64
N ASP A 61 17.69 7.17 12.13
CA ASP A 61 18.36 8.47 12.10
C ASP A 61 19.32 8.54 10.90
N TYR A 62 18.89 9.23 9.85
CA TYR A 62 19.68 9.47 8.66
C TYR A 62 20.61 10.67 8.88
N SER A 63 21.91 10.40 9.04
CA SER A 63 22.93 11.38 9.42
C SER A 63 24.17 11.29 8.51
N GLY A 64 25.14 12.20 8.70
CA GLY A 64 26.40 12.20 7.94
C GLY A 64 26.31 12.73 6.50
N ARG A 65 25.11 13.07 6.03
CA ARG A 65 24.85 13.57 4.65
C ARG A 65 24.59 15.07 4.58
N PHE A 66 24.27 15.69 5.72
CA PHE A 66 23.88 17.09 5.81
C PHE A 66 24.99 17.93 6.41
N ARG A 67 25.36 19.02 5.75
CA ARG A 67 26.35 20.00 6.23
C ARG A 67 25.71 21.05 7.14
N ARG A 68 24.41 21.29 6.96
CA ARG A 68 23.61 22.29 7.68
C ARG A 68 22.21 21.76 7.94
N LEU A 69 21.55 22.31 8.97
CA LEU A 69 20.17 21.95 9.32
C LEU A 69 19.18 22.23 8.18
N ASP A 70 19.42 23.27 7.38
CA ASP A 70 18.52 23.63 6.27
C ASP A 70 18.51 22.58 5.15
N GLU A 71 19.63 21.89 4.92
CA GLU A 71 19.69 20.76 3.98
C GLU A 71 18.84 19.59 4.47
N ALA A 72 18.89 19.30 5.77
CA ALA A 72 18.05 18.28 6.39
C ALA A 72 16.55 18.64 6.33
N LYS A 73 16.19 19.91 6.59
CA LYS A 73 14.82 20.40 6.42
C LYS A 73 14.34 20.31 4.98
N HIS A 74 15.18 20.69 4.02
CA HIS A 74 14.85 20.58 2.60
C HIS A 74 14.64 19.12 2.17
N PHE A 75 15.48 18.20 2.65
CA PHE A 75 15.30 16.77 2.44
C PHE A 75 13.95 16.27 2.98
N VAL A 76 13.58 16.66 4.21
CA VAL A 76 12.27 16.32 4.79
C VAL A 76 11.15 16.81 3.87
N ARG A 77 11.13 18.09 3.49
CA ARG A 77 10.09 18.67 2.63
C ARG A 77 10.00 18.03 1.24
N ARG A 78 11.13 17.59 0.69
CA ARG A 78 11.18 17.00 -0.65
C ARG A 78 10.59 15.59 -0.69
N TRP A 79 10.78 14.82 0.37
CA TRP A 79 10.52 13.38 0.36
C TRP A 79 9.42 12.94 1.31
N PHE A 80 9.14 13.68 2.37
CA PHE A 80 8.19 13.28 3.40
C PHE A 80 7.08 14.31 3.52
N ASP A 81 5.85 13.81 3.59
CA ASP A 81 4.70 14.60 3.98
C ASP A 81 4.70 14.79 5.51
N GLU A 82 4.22 15.94 5.97
CA GLU A 82 4.17 16.28 7.41
C GLU A 82 3.25 15.34 8.19
N ARG A 83 2.23 14.78 7.52
CA ARG A 83 1.27 13.84 8.14
C ARG A 83 1.72 12.38 8.07
N GLY A 84 2.80 12.09 7.34
CA GLY A 84 3.28 10.73 7.12
C GLY A 84 2.28 9.83 6.38
N ALA A 85 1.50 10.42 5.47
CA ALA A 85 0.57 9.69 4.61
C ALA A 85 1.29 8.70 3.67
N TYR A 86 0.54 7.79 3.06
CA TYR A 86 1.08 6.87 2.07
C TYR A 86 1.48 7.60 0.78
N ASN A 87 2.74 7.43 0.38
CA ASN A 87 3.28 7.94 -0.86
C ASN A 87 3.19 6.86 -1.94
N ALA A 88 2.27 7.01 -2.90
CA ALA A 88 2.07 6.04 -3.98
C ALA A 88 3.28 5.91 -4.93
N ARG A 89 4.04 7.00 -5.14
CA ARG A 89 5.21 7.00 -6.03
C ARG A 89 6.38 6.23 -5.43
N GLY A 90 6.66 6.46 -4.14
CA GLY A 90 7.72 5.77 -3.41
C GLY A 90 7.26 4.46 -2.76
N LYS A 91 5.96 4.17 -2.76
CA LYS A 91 5.32 3.01 -2.11
C LYS A 91 5.67 2.85 -0.63
N TYR A 92 5.75 3.96 0.11
CA TYR A 92 6.06 3.98 1.54
C TYR A 92 5.14 4.90 2.33
N SER A 93 5.09 4.72 3.64
CA SER A 93 4.48 5.69 4.56
C SER A 93 5.39 5.96 5.75
N ALA A 94 5.85 7.20 5.86
CA ALA A 94 6.75 7.64 6.92
C ALA A 94 6.65 9.15 7.10
N GLN A 95 6.87 9.60 8.33
CA GLN A 95 7.10 11.01 8.68
C GLN A 95 8.58 11.21 8.97
N ALA A 96 9.07 12.42 8.76
CA ALA A 96 10.47 12.74 9.04
C ALA A 96 10.61 14.09 9.73
N LYS A 97 11.58 14.19 10.65
CA LYS A 97 11.90 15.43 11.36
C LYS A 97 13.39 15.70 11.30
N ALA A 98 13.75 16.90 10.85
CA ALA A 98 15.13 17.37 10.87
C ALA A 98 15.54 17.78 12.30
N GLY A 99 16.80 17.51 12.65
CA GLY A 99 17.37 17.87 13.94
C GLY A 99 18.88 18.11 13.86
N GLY A 100 19.45 18.57 14.98
CA GLY A 100 20.89 18.85 15.10
C GLY A 100 21.31 20.22 14.54
N ALA A 101 22.63 20.43 14.48
CA ALA A 101 23.23 21.68 14.02
C ALA A 101 24.58 21.44 13.31
N GLY A 102 24.89 22.30 12.33
CA GLY A 102 26.12 22.21 11.54
C GLY A 102 26.35 20.81 10.96
N LYS A 103 27.57 20.28 11.14
CA LYS A 103 27.98 18.93 10.68
C LYS A 103 27.29 17.77 11.42
N ARG A 104 26.51 18.05 12.48
CA ARG A 104 25.70 17.06 13.22
C ARG A 104 24.22 17.13 12.86
N ALA A 105 23.87 17.78 11.75
CA ALA A 105 22.50 17.75 11.24
C ALA A 105 22.09 16.34 10.81
N TYR A 106 20.86 15.95 11.14
CA TYR A 106 20.30 14.63 10.82
C TYR A 106 18.80 14.74 10.51
N VAL A 107 18.24 13.66 9.97
CA VAL A 107 16.81 13.49 9.75
C VAL A 107 16.38 12.20 10.44
N ARG A 108 15.47 12.30 11.41
CA ARG A 108 14.82 11.15 12.04
C ARG A 108 13.59 10.77 11.22
N ILE A 109 13.62 9.57 10.65
CA ILE A 109 12.55 9.02 9.83
C ILE A 109 11.80 7.99 10.67
N SER A 110 10.47 8.09 10.71
CA SER A 110 9.59 7.20 11.47
C SER A 110 8.48 6.69 10.56
N LYS A 111 8.37 5.38 10.40
CA LYS A 111 7.27 4.77 9.64
C LYS A 111 5.93 5.01 10.31
N THR A 112 4.89 5.15 9.49
CA THR A 112 3.51 5.28 9.93
C THR A 112 2.72 4.03 9.58
N ARG A 113 1.53 3.88 10.15
CA ARG A 113 0.62 2.76 9.84
C ARG A 113 -0.11 2.92 8.50
N ALA A 114 -0.01 4.06 7.83
CA ALA A 114 -0.78 4.35 6.62
C ALA A 114 -0.54 3.34 5.49
N ALA A 115 0.68 2.79 5.32
CA ALA A 115 0.93 1.72 4.34
C ALA A 115 0.17 0.43 4.66
N TYR A 116 0.11 0.05 5.94
CA TYR A 116 -0.68 -1.11 6.37
C TYR A 116 -2.18 -0.84 6.22
N GLU A 117 -2.65 0.36 6.57
CA GLU A 117 -4.05 0.76 6.41
C GLU A 117 -4.48 0.69 4.94
N CYS A 118 -3.67 1.22 4.01
CA CYS A 118 -3.90 1.09 2.57
C CYS A 118 -3.93 -0.38 2.11
N THR A 119 -3.05 -1.22 2.66
CA THR A 119 -3.04 -2.67 2.36
C THR A 119 -4.31 -3.35 2.87
N MET A 120 -4.77 -2.97 4.07
CA MET A 120 -6.00 -3.46 4.68
C MET A 120 -7.26 -3.00 3.94
N GLU A 121 -7.27 -1.79 3.38
CA GLU A 121 -8.35 -1.30 2.52
C GLU A 121 -8.47 -2.17 1.27
N GLY A 122 -7.37 -2.40 0.55
CA GLY A 122 -7.37 -3.31 -0.62
C GLY A 122 -7.80 -4.74 -0.25
N PHE A 123 -7.40 -5.24 0.92
CA PHE A 123 -7.87 -6.53 1.41
C PHE A 123 -9.38 -6.54 1.70
N ARG A 124 -9.92 -5.47 2.31
CA ARG A 124 -11.37 -5.36 2.56
C ARG A 124 -12.16 -5.35 1.26
N GLU A 125 -11.67 -4.67 0.23
CA GLU A 125 -12.27 -4.67 -1.11
C GLU A 125 -12.29 -6.09 -1.69
N GLN A 126 -11.19 -6.83 -1.60
CA GLN A 126 -11.13 -8.23 -2.03
C GLN A 126 -12.11 -9.13 -1.27
N VAL A 127 -12.29 -8.91 0.04
CA VAL A 127 -13.28 -9.63 0.84
C VAL A 127 -14.72 -9.33 0.37
N GLN A 128 -15.03 -8.07 0.07
CA GLN A 128 -16.35 -7.70 -0.47
C GLN A 128 -16.58 -8.26 -1.88
N GLU A 129 -15.57 -8.17 -2.74
CA GLU A 129 -15.58 -8.78 -4.07
C GLU A 129 -15.87 -10.28 -3.97
N ARG A 130 -15.16 -11.00 -3.10
CA ARG A 130 -15.36 -12.42 -2.86
C ARG A 130 -16.79 -12.74 -2.41
N LYS A 131 -17.38 -11.95 -1.51
CA LYS A 131 -18.79 -12.13 -1.08
C LYS A 131 -19.75 -11.98 -2.25
N GLY A 132 -19.57 -10.96 -3.09
CA GLY A 132 -20.37 -10.75 -4.30
C GLY A 132 -20.26 -11.92 -5.28
N LEU A 133 -19.05 -12.43 -5.50
CA LEU A 133 -18.81 -13.58 -6.36
C LEU A 133 -19.45 -14.87 -5.83
N LEU A 134 -19.43 -15.10 -4.51
CA LEU A 134 -20.12 -16.24 -3.90
C LEU A 134 -21.63 -16.15 -4.08
N ALA A 135 -22.22 -14.97 -3.89
CA ALA A 135 -23.64 -14.74 -4.12
C ALA A 135 -24.05 -15.02 -5.57
N LEU A 136 -23.23 -14.63 -6.57
CA LEU A 136 -23.45 -14.96 -7.98
C LEU A 136 -23.40 -16.47 -8.29
N LEU A 137 -22.69 -17.23 -7.46
CA LEU A 137 -22.58 -18.68 -7.56
C LEU A 137 -23.63 -19.42 -6.72
N GLY A 138 -24.50 -18.70 -6.00
CA GLY A 138 -25.50 -19.29 -5.10
C GLY A 138 -24.89 -19.98 -3.88
N LYS A 139 -23.74 -19.47 -3.39
CA LYS A 139 -23.02 -19.99 -2.22
C LYS A 139 -23.01 -19.00 -1.07
#